data_AF-A0A953CM34-F1
#
_entry.id   AF-A0A953CM34-F1
#
_cell.length_a   1.000
_cell.length_b   1.000
_cell.length_c   1.000
_cell.angle_alpha   90.00
_cell.angle_beta   90.00
_cell.angle_gamma   90.00
#
_symmetry.space_group_name_H-M   'P 1'
#
loop_
_entity.id
_entity.type
_entity.pdbx_description
1 polymer ?
#
loop_
_entity_poly.entity_id
_entity_poly.type
_entity_poly.pdbx_seq_one_letter_code
_entity_poly.pdbx_strand_id
1 'polypeptide(L)'
;MPHLVILYSGNLDRHPNDGGTDMGALCRRLCDAMLTVRDEQDRQVFPTGGTRVLAYPAAHWAIADGGAAGEAAGRGGDYAFVYLNVRMAKGRSALVHLRVGETIETVAKAHFATHLATRAIGITAQVDEGHEVFDAKNSSIHPLFTSPKG
;
A
#
# COMPACT_ATOMS: atom_id res chain seq x y z
N MET A 1 14.50 0.11 5.72
CA MET A 1 13.59 1.27 5.65
C MET A 1 12.31 0.80 4.96
N PRO A 2 11.42 0.08 5.67
CA PRO A 2 10.21 -0.42 5.03
C PRO A 2 9.29 0.75 4.71
N HIS A 3 9.12 1.02 3.43
CA HIS A 3 8.14 1.99 2.96
C HIS A 3 7.22 1.35 1.95
N LEU A 4 5.93 1.63 2.12
CA LEU A 4 4.89 1.31 1.17
C LEU A 4 4.50 2.58 0.44
N VAL A 5 4.64 2.58 -0.89
CA VAL A 5 4.19 3.67 -1.75
C VAL A 5 2.94 3.23 -2.48
N ILE A 6 1.95 4.12 -2.50
CA ILE A 6 0.69 3.94 -3.21
C ILE A 6 0.62 5.00 -4.31
N LEU A 7 0.66 4.58 -5.57
CA LEU A 7 0.36 5.44 -6.71
C LEU A 7 -1.06 5.12 -7.17
N TYR A 8 -1.90 6.13 -7.35
CA TYR A 8 -3.30 5.90 -7.68
C TYR A 8 -3.88 7.01 -8.57
N SER A 9 -4.98 6.70 -9.26
CA SER A 9 -5.71 7.68 -10.06
C SER A 9 -6.44 8.68 -9.15
N GLY A 10 -6.27 9.98 -9.40
CA GLY A 10 -6.79 11.03 -8.52
C GLY A 10 -8.32 11.09 -8.37
N ASN A 11 -9.10 10.40 -9.21
CA ASN A 11 -10.54 10.26 -9.02
C ASN A 11 -10.93 9.53 -7.72
N LEU A 12 -10.00 8.82 -7.08
CA LEU A 12 -10.23 8.20 -5.77
C LEU A 12 -10.22 9.21 -4.60
N ASP A 13 -9.73 10.45 -4.78
CA ASP A 13 -9.77 11.49 -3.75
C ASP A 13 -11.11 12.24 -3.66
N ARG A 14 -12.04 11.93 -4.56
CA ARG A 14 -13.39 12.50 -4.52
C ARG A 14 -14.12 12.09 -3.24
N HIS A 15 -15.25 12.73 -2.96
CA HIS A 15 -16.10 12.30 -1.86
C HIS A 15 -16.54 10.82 -2.06
N PRO A 16 -16.73 10.01 -1.00
CA PRO A 16 -17.16 8.62 -1.15
C PRO A 16 -18.45 8.42 -1.95
N ASN A 17 -19.37 9.39 -1.88
CA ASN A 17 -20.60 9.38 -2.68
C ASN A 17 -20.36 9.59 -4.18
N ASP A 18 -19.19 10.12 -4.56
CA ASP A 18 -18.78 10.39 -5.95
C ASP A 18 -17.73 9.37 -6.43
N GLY A 19 -17.69 8.19 -5.80
CA GLY A 19 -16.82 7.08 -6.15
C GLY A 19 -15.41 7.14 -5.57
N GLY A 20 -15.09 8.12 -4.72
CA GLY A 20 -13.80 8.20 -4.03
C GLY A 20 -13.70 7.33 -2.78
N THR A 21 -12.63 7.49 -2.00
CA THR A 21 -12.38 6.79 -0.75
C THR A 21 -11.41 7.56 0.15
N ASP A 22 -11.36 7.21 1.43
CA ASP A 22 -10.40 7.78 2.37
C ASP A 22 -9.04 7.08 2.27
N MET A 23 -8.16 7.66 1.45
CA MET A 23 -6.78 7.22 1.25
C MET A 23 -5.90 7.39 2.50
N GLY A 24 -6.22 8.35 3.38
CA GLY A 24 -5.53 8.52 4.65
C GLY A 24 -5.80 7.36 5.61
N ALA A 25 -7.06 6.95 5.71
CA ALA A 25 -7.44 5.77 6.48
C ALA A 25 -6.85 4.47 5.89
N LEU A 26 -6.72 4.36 4.56
CA LEU A 26 -5.98 3.26 3.94
C LEU A 26 -4.51 3.26 4.37
N CYS A 27 -3.82 4.41 4.29
CA CYS A 27 -2.43 4.53 4.72
C CYS A 27 -2.24 4.09 6.18
N ARG A 28 -3.13 4.55 7.07
CA ARG A 28 -3.11 4.15 8.49
C ARG A 28 -3.24 2.64 8.65
N ARG A 29 -4.29 2.03 8.06
CA ARG A 29 -4.54 0.58 8.15
C ARG A 29 -3.41 -0.26 7.60
N LEU A 30 -2.83 0.14 6.46
CA LEU A 30 -1.68 -0.56 5.89
C LEU A 30 -0.47 -0.45 6.82
N CYS A 31 -0.22 0.74 7.39
CA CYS A 31 0.86 0.91 8.35
C CYS A 31 0.65 0.04 9.59
N ASP A 32 -0.58 -0.11 10.09
CA ASP A 32 -0.90 -1.02 11.21
C ASP A 32 -0.59 -2.47 10.83
N ALA A 33 -1.08 -2.91 9.68
CA ALA A 33 -0.93 -4.30 9.22
C ALA A 33 0.53 -4.66 8.96
N MET A 34 1.34 -3.73 8.44
CA MET A 34 2.78 -3.94 8.33
C MET A 34 3.40 -4.27 9.71
N LEU A 35 2.98 -3.59 10.78
CA LEU A 35 3.51 -3.83 12.13
C LEU A 35 3.09 -5.18 12.71
N THR A 36 2.07 -5.85 12.15
CA THR A 36 1.64 -7.18 12.59
C THR A 36 2.40 -8.32 11.91
N VAL A 37 3.18 -8.05 10.86
CA VAL A 37 3.91 -9.12 10.15
C VAL A 37 5.00 -9.72 11.05
N ARG A 38 4.95 -11.03 11.23
CA ARG A 38 5.90 -11.83 12.01
C ARG A 38 6.75 -12.76 11.13
N ASP A 39 8.02 -12.90 11.47
CA ASP A 39 8.90 -13.90 10.87
C ASP A 39 8.60 -15.30 11.42
N GLU A 40 9.38 -16.30 11.01
CA GLU A 40 9.23 -17.69 11.42
C GLU A 40 9.57 -17.93 12.90
N GLN A 41 10.18 -16.96 13.59
CA GLN A 41 10.48 -16.98 15.02
C GLN A 41 9.56 -16.04 15.81
N ASP A 42 8.42 -15.64 15.25
CA ASP A 42 7.44 -14.73 15.85
C ASP A 42 7.99 -13.32 16.17
N ARG A 43 9.06 -12.90 15.49
CA ARG A 43 9.61 -11.54 15.66
C ARG A 43 8.98 -10.60 14.65
N GLN A 44 8.79 -9.35 15.06
CA GLN A 44 8.31 -8.30 14.18
C GLN A 44 9.24 -8.10 12.98
N VAL A 45 8.69 -8.14 11.77
CA VAL A 45 9.47 -7.96 10.54
C VAL A 45 9.84 -6.50 10.32
N PHE A 46 8.87 -5.58 10.50
CA PHE A 46 9.05 -4.15 10.27
C PHE A 46 9.14 -3.37 11.57
N PRO A 47 10.23 -2.62 11.83
CA PRO A 47 10.36 -1.83 13.04
C PRO A 47 9.36 -0.67 13.06
N THR A 48 8.71 -0.45 14.20
CA THR A 48 7.70 0.62 14.38
C THR A 48 8.24 1.99 14.01
N GLY A 49 9.39 2.38 14.55
CA GLY A 49 10.01 3.67 14.26
C GLY A 49 10.44 3.88 12.82
N GLY A 50 10.50 2.83 11.99
CA GLY A 50 10.97 2.88 10.59
C GLY A 50 9.90 2.58 9.53
N THR A 51 8.67 2.22 9.92
CA THR A 51 7.59 1.88 8.98
C THR A 51 6.93 3.14 8.44
N ARG A 52 6.76 3.22 7.12
CA ARG A 52 6.18 4.37 6.42
C ARG A 52 5.19 3.90 5.37
N VAL A 53 4.08 4.63 5.23
CA VAL A 53 3.13 4.46 4.11
C VAL A 53 2.87 5.83 3.52
N LEU A 54 2.98 5.96 2.20
CA LEU A 54 2.82 7.20 1.46
C LEU A 54 1.88 6.94 0.29
N ALA A 55 0.96 7.87 0.04
CA ALA A 55 0.05 7.79 -1.10
C ALA A 55 0.15 9.05 -1.95
N TYR A 56 0.20 8.88 -3.26
CA TYR A 56 0.35 9.93 -4.25
C TYR A 56 -0.77 9.84 -5.30
N PRO A 57 -1.72 10.80 -5.30
CA PRO A 57 -2.69 10.90 -6.38
C PRO A 57 -1.99 11.39 -7.64
N ALA A 58 -2.11 10.63 -8.73
CA ALA A 58 -1.73 11.12 -10.04
C ALA A 58 -2.69 12.23 -10.46
N ALA A 59 -2.17 13.40 -10.84
CA ALA A 59 -2.98 14.52 -11.35
C ALA A 59 -3.58 14.22 -12.73
N HIS A 60 -2.91 13.35 -13.50
CA HIS A 60 -3.31 12.93 -14.84
C HIS A 60 -3.14 11.42 -14.96
N TRP A 61 -4.10 10.75 -15.60
CA TRP A 61 -4.06 9.30 -15.83
C TRP A 61 -4.84 8.94 -17.09
N ALA A 62 -4.51 7.78 -17.67
CA ALA A 62 -5.30 7.10 -18.69
C ALA A 62 -5.29 5.61 -18.31
N ILE A 63 -6.48 4.98 -18.27
CA ILE A 63 -6.64 3.61 -17.79
C ILE A 63 -7.36 2.80 -18.87
N ALA A 64 -6.73 1.71 -19.30
CA ALA A 64 -7.26 0.78 -20.31
C ALA A 64 -7.77 1.49 -21.58
N ASP A 65 -8.98 1.16 -22.03
CA ASP A 65 -9.62 1.69 -23.24
C ASP A 65 -10.38 3.01 -23.00
N GLY A 66 -10.14 3.68 -21.87
CA GLY A 66 -10.78 4.94 -21.51
C GLY A 66 -12.24 4.81 -21.06
N GLY A 67 -12.72 3.60 -20.76
CA GLY A 67 -14.05 3.39 -20.18
C GLY A 67 -15.02 2.65 -21.09
N ALA A 68 -14.69 2.47 -22.37
CA ALA A 68 -15.62 1.95 -23.38
C ALA A 68 -16.17 0.56 -23.02
N ALA A 69 -15.31 -0.37 -22.60
CA ALA A 69 -15.75 -1.70 -22.15
C ALA A 69 -16.62 -1.65 -20.87
N GLY A 70 -16.43 -0.62 -20.04
CA GLY A 70 -17.13 -0.44 -18.78
C GLY A 70 -18.55 0.06 -19.01
N GLU A 71 -18.70 1.04 -19.89
CA GLU A 71 -19.99 1.50 -20.38
C GLU A 71 -20.76 0.37 -21.08
N ALA A 72 -20.09 -0.37 -21.98
CA ALA A 72 -20.71 -1.51 -22.66
C ALA A 72 -21.18 -2.61 -21.69
N ALA A 73 -20.51 -2.76 -20.55
CA ALA A 73 -20.87 -3.72 -19.50
C ALA A 73 -21.84 -3.14 -18.44
N GLY A 74 -22.29 -1.89 -18.55
CA GLY A 74 -23.16 -1.24 -17.56
C GLY A 74 -22.48 -0.98 -16.21
N ARG A 75 -21.15 -0.86 -16.18
CA ARG A 75 -20.32 -0.61 -14.98
C ARG A 75 -19.75 0.81 -14.91
N GLY A 76 -20.07 1.65 -15.90
CA GLY A 76 -19.55 3.01 -16.08
C GLY A 76 -18.13 3.05 -16.65
N GLY A 77 -17.78 4.19 -17.23
CA GLY A 77 -16.49 4.42 -17.89
C GLY A 77 -15.42 5.12 -17.04
N ASP A 78 -15.76 5.64 -15.86
CA ASP A 78 -14.80 6.25 -14.95
C ASP A 78 -14.00 5.17 -14.21
N TYR A 79 -12.91 4.70 -14.81
CA TYR A 79 -12.04 3.69 -14.22
C TYR A 79 -11.13 4.25 -13.14
N ALA A 80 -10.78 3.41 -12.17
CA ALA A 80 -9.79 3.73 -11.15
C ALA A 80 -8.62 2.74 -11.15
N PHE A 81 -7.46 3.15 -10.65
CA PHE A 81 -6.30 2.29 -10.52
C PHE A 81 -5.50 2.59 -9.25
N VAL A 82 -4.97 1.55 -8.62
CA VAL A 82 -4.14 1.62 -7.42
C VAL A 82 -2.96 0.65 -7.56
N TYR A 83 -1.76 1.18 -7.40
CA TYR A 83 -0.52 0.41 -7.34
C TYR A 83 0.13 0.60 -5.98
N LEU A 84 0.30 -0.50 -5.24
CA LEU A 84 0.96 -0.56 -3.94
C LEU A 84 2.31 -1.26 -4.10
N ASN A 85 3.39 -0.62 -3.69
CA ASN A 85 4.73 -1.21 -3.69
C ASN A 85 5.35 -1.10 -2.30
N VAL A 86 5.63 -2.25 -1.68
CA VAL A 86 6.46 -2.32 -0.47
C VAL A 86 7.90 -2.47 -0.91
N ARG A 87 8.76 -1.53 -0.51
CA ARG A 87 10.21 -1.75 -0.56
C ARG A 87 10.72 -2.11 0.83
N MET A 88 11.36 -3.27 0.94
CA MET A 88 11.94 -3.79 2.19
C MET A 88 13.44 -4.08 2.07
N ALA A 89 14.13 -4.18 3.21
CA ALA A 89 15.55 -4.52 3.21
C ALA A 89 15.73 -5.99 2.83
N LYS A 90 16.83 -6.28 2.13
CA LYS A 90 17.18 -7.66 1.72
C LYS A 90 17.36 -8.61 2.89
N GLY A 91 17.25 -9.91 2.61
CA GLY A 91 17.67 -10.98 3.51
C GLY A 91 16.54 -11.53 4.38
N ARG A 92 15.29 -11.29 3.99
CA ARG A 92 14.14 -12.01 4.55
C ARG A 92 13.85 -13.25 3.68
N SER A 93 13.17 -14.23 4.27
CA SER A 93 12.81 -15.45 3.57
C SER A 93 11.71 -15.21 2.54
N ALA A 94 11.58 -16.10 1.57
CA ALA A 94 10.44 -16.10 0.64
C ALA A 94 9.09 -16.18 1.36
N LEU A 95 9.03 -16.89 2.49
CA LEU A 95 7.81 -16.96 3.31
C LEU A 95 7.48 -15.60 3.96
N VAL A 96 8.47 -14.87 4.44
CA VAL A 96 8.26 -13.50 4.93
C VAL A 96 7.81 -12.58 3.80
N HIS A 97 8.39 -12.67 2.60
CA HIS A 97 7.93 -11.89 1.45
C HIS A 97 6.47 -12.18 1.10
N LEU A 98 6.08 -13.45 1.07
CA LEU A 98 4.69 -13.87 0.85
C LEU A 98 3.76 -13.29 1.91
N ARG A 99 4.09 -13.44 3.20
CA ARG A 99 3.29 -12.90 4.32
C ARG A 99 3.12 -11.39 4.23
N VAL A 100 4.17 -10.66 3.85
CA VAL A 100 4.09 -9.21 3.61
C VAL A 100 3.09 -8.92 2.49
N GLY A 101 3.24 -9.59 1.33
CA GLY A 101 2.34 -9.42 0.19
C GLY A 101 0.88 -9.69 0.54
N GLU A 102 0.58 -10.84 1.14
CA GLU A 102 -0.78 -11.25 1.54
C GLU A 102 -1.39 -10.28 2.58
N THR A 103 -0.58 -9.79 3.51
CA THR A 103 -1.03 -8.81 4.52
C THR A 103 -1.46 -7.51 3.86
N ILE A 104 -0.66 -6.98 2.92
CA ILE A 104 -0.98 -5.76 2.18
C ILE A 104 -2.19 -5.95 1.27
N GLU A 105 -2.23 -7.06 0.52
CA GLU A 105 -3.33 -7.39 -0.39
C GLU A 105 -4.66 -7.50 0.37
N THR A 106 -4.67 -8.20 1.52
CA THR A 106 -5.87 -8.34 2.35
C THR A 106 -6.44 -6.99 2.77
N VAL A 107 -5.59 -6.08 3.26
CA VAL A 107 -6.03 -4.75 3.71
C VAL A 107 -6.52 -3.90 2.53
N ALA A 108 -5.81 -3.90 1.40
CA ALA A 108 -6.20 -3.17 0.21
C ALA A 108 -7.55 -3.69 -0.32
N LYS A 109 -7.70 -5.01 -0.45
CA LYS A 109 -8.93 -5.66 -0.91
C LYS A 109 -10.12 -5.34 0.00
N ALA A 110 -9.93 -5.36 1.32
CA ALA A 110 -10.97 -4.98 2.27
C ALA A 110 -11.36 -3.50 2.14
N HIS A 111 -10.38 -2.60 1.96
CA HIS A 111 -10.66 -1.17 1.81
C HIS A 111 -11.42 -0.84 0.52
N PHE A 112 -11.06 -1.48 -0.60
CA PHE A 112 -11.66 -1.25 -1.91
C PHE A 112 -12.79 -2.24 -2.23
N ALA A 113 -13.32 -2.98 -1.24
CA ALA A 113 -14.33 -4.00 -1.46
C ALA A 113 -15.58 -3.44 -2.17
N THR A 114 -16.04 -2.26 -1.74
CA THR A 114 -17.15 -1.56 -2.39
C THR A 114 -16.81 -1.20 -3.83
N HIS A 115 -15.64 -0.60 -4.08
CA HIS A 115 -15.20 -0.21 -5.43
C HIS A 115 -15.10 -1.41 -6.37
N LEU A 116 -14.52 -2.53 -5.91
CA LEU A 116 -14.44 -3.78 -6.68
C LEU A 116 -15.81 -4.32 -7.08
N ALA A 117 -16.80 -4.16 -6.19
CA ALA A 117 -18.18 -4.59 -6.42
C ALA A 117 -18.95 -3.65 -7.37
N THR A 118 -18.76 -2.33 -7.26
CA THR A 118 -19.66 -1.35 -7.88
C THR A 118 -19.10 -0.63 -9.10
N ARG A 119 -17.77 -0.64 -9.32
CA ARG A 119 -17.13 0.01 -10.48
C ARG A 119 -15.92 -0.77 -10.97
N ALA A 120 -15.38 -0.39 -12.13
CA ALA A 120 -14.12 -0.94 -12.60
C ALA A 120 -12.93 -0.26 -11.90
N ILE A 121 -12.14 -1.05 -11.18
CA ILE A 121 -10.90 -0.63 -10.51
C ILE A 121 -9.84 -1.71 -10.67
N GLY A 122 -8.62 -1.32 -11.03
CA GLY A 122 -7.45 -2.18 -10.98
C GLY A 122 -6.67 -1.96 -9.69
N ILE A 123 -6.24 -3.04 -9.03
CA ILE A 123 -5.44 -2.99 -7.80
C ILE A 123 -4.26 -3.94 -7.99
N THR A 124 -3.05 -3.45 -7.76
CA THR A 124 -1.82 -4.25 -7.83
C THR A 124 -1.00 -4.02 -6.58
N ALA A 125 -0.51 -5.10 -5.96
CA ALA A 125 0.42 -5.05 -4.84
C ALA A 125 1.72 -5.79 -5.21
N GLN A 126 2.86 -5.18 -4.92
CA GLN A 126 4.19 -5.75 -5.14
C GLN A 126 5.08 -5.57 -3.91
N VAL A 127 6.05 -6.47 -3.78
CA VAL A 127 7.08 -6.44 -2.73
C VAL A 127 8.44 -6.52 -3.41
N ASP A 128 9.24 -5.47 -3.23
CA ASP A 128 10.60 -5.36 -3.74
C ASP A 128 11.63 -5.39 -2.59
N GLU A 129 12.75 -6.07 -2.82
CA GLU A 129 13.92 -6.02 -1.95
C GLU A 129 14.88 -4.90 -2.37
N GLY A 130 15.44 -4.22 -1.38
CA GLY A 130 16.44 -3.17 -1.57
C GLY A 130 17.79 -3.73 -2.03
N HIS A 131 18.27 -3.21 -3.16
CA HIS A 131 19.61 -3.43 -3.70
C HIS A 131 20.43 -2.13 -3.76
N GLU A 132 20.18 -1.21 -2.84
CA GLU A 132 20.92 0.05 -2.76
C GLU A 132 22.41 -0.15 -2.47
N VAL A 133 23.25 0.65 -3.12
CA VAL A 133 24.70 0.67 -2.94
C VAL A 133 25.15 1.59 -1.79
N PHE A 134 24.23 2.40 -1.27
CA PHE A 134 24.45 3.30 -0.13
C PHE A 134 23.16 3.43 0.68
N ASP A 135 23.28 3.45 2.01
CA ASP A 135 22.18 3.64 2.95
C ASP A 135 22.66 4.47 4.14
N ALA A 136 21.92 5.53 4.47
CA ALA A 136 22.14 6.36 5.65
C ALA A 136 20.80 6.68 6.31
N LYS A 137 20.69 6.42 7.62
CA LYS A 137 19.45 6.56 8.39
C LYS A 137 19.62 7.62 9.47
N ASN A 138 19.23 8.85 9.14
CA ASN A 138 19.25 9.99 10.06
C ASN A 138 17.81 10.31 10.47
N SER A 139 17.43 9.95 11.70
CA SER A 139 16.03 10.01 12.14
C SER A 139 15.93 10.40 13.61
N SER A 140 15.20 11.48 13.89
CA SER A 140 14.75 11.85 15.23
C SER A 140 13.56 11.01 15.71
N ILE A 141 12.99 10.16 14.85
CA ILE A 141 11.86 9.28 15.17
C ILE A 141 12.36 8.00 15.86
N HIS A 142 13.48 7.42 15.41
CA HIS A 142 13.99 6.15 15.96
C HIS A 142 14.19 6.16 17.48
N PRO A 143 14.73 7.23 18.10
CA PRO A 143 14.91 7.28 19.55
C PRO A 143 13.62 7.13 20.36
N LEU A 144 12.45 7.45 19.80
CA LEU A 144 11.16 7.30 20.49
C LEU A 144 10.75 5.83 20.70
N PHE A 145 11.40 4.89 20.00
CA PHE A 145 11.05 3.47 20.01
C PHE A 145 12.19 2.56 20.52
N THR A 146 13.29 3.16 20.96
CA THR A 146 14.34 2.46 21.71
C THR A 146 14.01 2.55 23.20
N SER A 147 13.83 1.43 23.88
CA SER A 147 13.72 1.44 25.34
C SER A 147 14.96 2.11 25.95
N PRO A 148 14.83 2.93 27.01
CA PRO A 148 15.99 3.34 27.77
C PRO A 148 16.72 2.07 28.22
N LYS A 149 18.03 2.01 27.96
CA LYS A 149 18.86 1.00 28.62
C LYS A 149 18.84 1.35 30.12
N GLY A 150 18.03 0.61 30.88
CA GLY A 150 18.15 0.58 32.34
C GLY A 150 19.47 -0.07 32.75
#